data_AF-B4FB57-F1
#
_entry.id   AF-B4FB57-F1
#
_cell.length_a   1.000
_cell.length_b   1.000
_cell.length_c   1.000
_cell.angle_alpha   90.00
_cell.angle_beta   90.00
_cell.angle_gamma   90.00
#
_symmetry.space_group_name_H-M   'P 1'
#
loop_
_entity.id
_entity.type
_entity.pdbx_description
1 polymer ?
#
loop_
_entity_poly.entity_id
_entity_poly.type
_entity_poly.pdbx_seq_one_letter_code
_entity_poly.pdbx_strand_id
1 'polypeptide(L)'
;MLGAAGIFIPEFLTKIGVLNTPFWYTAGEQQYFTDTTTLFIIELILIGWAEGRRWADIIKPGSVNTDPIFPSNKLTGTDVGYSSFLLHDPSI
;
A
#
# COMPACT_ATOMS: atom_id res chain seq x y z
N MET A 1 -10.17 0.17 -3.68
CA MET A 1 -10.96 -0.69 -2.77
C MET A 1 -10.62 -0.46 -1.30
N LEU A 2 -9.32 -0.37 -0.92
CA LEU A 2 -8.88 -0.20 0.47
C LEU A 2 -9.50 1.01 1.20
N GLY A 3 -9.62 2.17 0.56
CA GLY A 3 -10.22 3.37 1.20
C GLY A 3 -11.68 3.19 1.62
N ALA A 4 -12.50 2.54 0.79
CA ALA A 4 -13.90 2.27 1.13
C ALA A 4 -14.01 1.31 2.33
N ALA A 5 -13.21 0.23 2.32
CA ALA A 5 -13.14 -0.69 3.45
C ALA A 5 -12.68 -0.01 4.74
N GLY A 6 -11.66 0.86 4.65
CA GLY A 6 -11.12 1.61 5.79
C GLY A 6 -12.06 2.68 6.35
N ILE A 7 -13.07 3.12 5.60
CA ILE A 7 -14.10 4.05 6.09
C ILE A 7 -15.28 3.26 6.69
N PHE A 8 -15.85 2.34 5.92
CA PHE A 8 -17.11 1.70 6.32
C PHE A 8 -16.96 0.70 7.47
N ILE A 9 -15.86 -0.07 7.50
CA ILE A 9 -15.68 -1.10 8.53
C ILE A 9 -15.47 -0.46 9.91
N PRO A 10 -14.55 0.51 10.11
CA PRO A 10 -14.35 1.11 11.43
C PRO A 10 -15.55 1.93 11.90
N GLU A 11 -16.26 2.63 11.01
CA GLU A 11 -17.49 3.34 11.36
C GLU A 11 -18.60 2.38 11.82
N PHE A 12 -18.78 1.25 11.13
CA PHE A 12 -19.77 0.26 11.52
C PHE A 12 -19.42 -0.39 12.87
N LEU A 13 -18.17 -0.81 13.06
CA LEU A 13 -17.68 -1.42 14.30
C LEU A 13 -17.70 -0.47 15.49
N THR A 14 -17.48 0.83 15.25
CA THR A 14 -17.60 1.86 16.29
C THR A 14 -19.05 2.10 16.69
N LYS A 15 -19.99 2.06 15.73
CA LYS A 15 -21.44 2.19 16.01
C LYS A 15 -22.01 1.05 16.85
N ILE A 16 -21.49 -0.17 16.70
CA ILE A 16 -21.91 -1.33 17.51
C ILE A 16 -21.12 -1.47 18.83
N GLY A 17 -20.23 -0.52 19.14
CA GLY A 17 -19.50 -0.46 20.40
C GLY A 17 -18.28 -1.38 20.51
N VAL A 18 -17.79 -1.94 19.40
CA VAL A 18 -16.61 -2.82 19.38
C VAL A 18 -15.31 -2.03 19.30
N LEU A 19 -15.31 -0.90 18.59
CA LEU A 19 -14.16 -0.02 18.43
C LEU A 19 -14.49 1.41 18.90
N ASN A 20 -13.44 2.20 19.12
CA ASN A 20 -13.54 3.64 19.40
C ASN A 20 -12.65 4.41 18.42
N THR A 21 -12.92 4.27 17.13
CA THR A 21 -12.18 5.00 16.09
C THR A 21 -12.85 6.35 15.81
N PRO A 22 -12.07 7.44 15.68
CA PRO A 22 -12.61 8.73 15.26
C PRO A 22 -13.18 8.66 13.84
N PHE A 23 -14.04 9.62 13.50
CA PHE A 23 -14.56 9.71 12.13
C PHE A 23 -13.42 9.92 11.13
N TRP A 24 -13.52 9.31 9.95
CA TRP A 24 -12.45 9.31 8.94
C TRP A 24 -12.07 10.73 8.48
N TYR A 25 -13.01 11.67 8.46
CA TYR A 25 -12.77 13.05 8.04
C TYR A 25 -12.09 13.91 9.12
N THR A 26 -12.13 13.50 10.40
CA THR A 26 -11.39 14.14 11.50
C THR A 26 -10.16 13.34 11.93
N ALA A 27 -9.92 12.18 11.31
CA ALA A 27 -8.78 11.33 11.64
C ALA A 27 -7.43 12.06 11.41
N GLY A 28 -7.35 12.95 10.41
CA GLY A 28 -6.13 13.71 10.12
C GLY A 28 -5.74 14.75 11.17
N GLU A 29 -6.66 15.15 12.04
CA GLU A 29 -6.42 16.14 13.11
C GLU A 29 -5.99 15.49 14.44
N GLN A 30 -5.97 14.16 14.49
CA GLN A 30 -5.60 13.43 15.69
C GLN A 30 -4.10 13.51 15.96
N GLN A 31 -3.73 13.47 17.25
CA GLN A 31 -2.34 13.39 17.64
C GLN A 31 -1.87 11.94 17.57
N TYR A 32 -0.94 11.67 16.66
CA TYR A 32 -0.26 10.39 16.54
C TYR A 32 1.08 10.39 17.28
N PHE A 33 1.82 9.28 17.18
CA PHE A 33 3.13 9.13 17.81
C PHE A 33 4.18 10.13 17.28
N THR A 34 3.95 10.71 16.11
CA THR A 34 4.82 11.69 15.47
C THR A 34 3.97 12.70 14.68
N ASP A 35 4.59 13.77 14.18
CA ASP A 35 3.90 14.79 13.41
C ASP A 35 3.44 14.24 12.04
N THR A 36 2.32 14.79 11.55
CA THR A 36 1.71 14.35 10.27
C THR A 36 2.64 14.57 9.08
N THR A 37 3.51 15.58 9.13
CA THR A 37 4.53 15.85 8.12
C THR A 37 5.58 14.73 8.03
N THR A 38 6.08 14.22 9.16
CA THR A 38 7.01 13.08 9.20
C THR A 38 6.35 11.83 8.61
N LEU A 39 5.10 11.54 8.99
CA LEU A 39 4.33 10.43 8.41
C LEU A 39 4.19 10.58 6.88
N PHE A 40 3.86 11.77 6.42
CA PHE A 40 3.71 12.07 5.00
C PHE A 40 5.02 11.92 4.21
N ILE A 41 6.15 12.35 4.77
CA ILE A 41 7.46 12.18 4.11
C ILE A 41 7.83 10.71 3.98
N ILE A 42 7.62 9.91 5.03
CA ILE A 42 7.87 8.47 4.99
C ILE A 42 6.95 7.79 3.96
N GLU A 43 5.67 8.18 3.92
CA GLU A 43 4.73 7.71 2.91
C GLU A 43 5.22 8.03 1.48
N LEU A 44 5.64 9.27 1.22
CA LEU A 44 6.18 9.67 -0.08
C LEU A 44 7.42 8.87 -0.49
N ILE A 45 8.32 8.58 0.45
CA ILE A 45 9.54 7.81 0.15
C ILE A 45 9.17 6.35 -0.20
N LEU A 46 8.33 5.71 0.62
CA LEU A 46 7.99 4.30 0.45
C LEU A 46 7.07 4.07 -0.76
N ILE A 47 6.01 4.87 -0.87
CA ILE A 47 5.10 4.80 -2.02
C ILE A 47 5.80 5.29 -3.27
N GLY A 48 6.65 6.32 -3.19
CA GLY A 48 7.45 6.78 -4.32
C GLY A 48 8.38 5.70 -4.89
N TRP A 49 8.99 4.88 -4.04
CA TRP A 49 9.77 3.72 -4.49
C TRP A 49 8.90 2.66 -5.17
N ALA A 50 7.78 2.29 -4.55
CA ALA A 50 6.85 1.29 -5.09
C ALA A 50 6.26 1.73 -6.44
N GLU A 51 5.75 2.96 -6.50
CA GLU A 51 5.20 3.58 -7.72
C GLU A 51 6.26 3.82 -8.78
N GLY A 52 7.51 4.15 -8.40
CA GLY A 52 8.62 4.28 -9.33
C GLY A 52 8.93 2.96 -10.04
N ARG A 53 8.91 1.83 -9.33
CA ARG A 53 9.05 0.50 -9.95
C ARG A 53 7.86 0.15 -10.83
N ARG A 54 6.63 0.45 -10.39
CA ARG A 54 5.42 0.28 -11.20
C ARG A 54 5.50 1.09 -12.50
N TRP A 55 6.00 2.33 -12.42
CA TRP A 55 6.16 3.20 -13.58
C TRP A 55 7.22 2.68 -14.56
N ALA A 56 8.36 2.19 -14.06
CA ALA A 56 9.37 1.56 -14.88
C ALA A 56 8.84 0.29 -15.60
N ASP A 57 7.97 -0.49 -14.94
CA ASP A 57 7.30 -1.63 -15.56
C ASP A 57 6.33 -1.22 -16.67
N ILE A 58 5.59 -0.10 -16.49
CA ILE A 58 4.69 0.44 -17.53
C ILE A 58 5.48 0.90 -18.76
N ILE A 59 6.61 1.58 -18.57
CA ILE A 59 7.45 2.07 -19.67
C ILE A 59 8.15 0.92 -20.39
N LYS A 60 8.68 -0.04 -19.63
CA LYS A 60 9.38 -1.20 -20.15
C LYS A 60 8.93 -2.46 -19.39
N PRO A 61 7.95 -3.20 -19.93
CA PRO A 61 7.40 -4.39 -19.30
C PRO A 61 8.50 -5.40 -18.95
N GLY A 62 8.47 -5.89 -17.71
CA GLY A 62 9.40 -6.90 -17.20
C GLY A 62 10.78 -6.39 -16.81
N SER A 63 11.04 -5.08 -16.90
CA SER A 63 12.32 -4.47 -16.51
C SER A 63 12.60 -4.49 -15.01
N VAL A 64 11.56 -4.65 -14.19
CA VAL A 64 11.64 -4.63 -12.72
C VAL A 64 11.28 -5.96 -12.07
N ASN A 65 11.27 -7.05 -12.84
CA ASN A 65 10.86 -8.38 -12.39
C ASN A 65 11.87 -9.09 -11.47
N THR A 66 13.06 -8.53 -11.27
CA THR A 66 14.07 -9.06 -10.34
C THR A 66 14.17 -8.18 -9.11
N ASP A 67 14.21 -8.78 -7.92
CA ASP A 67 14.54 -8.05 -6.70
C ASP A 67 15.98 -7.51 -6.78
N PRO A 68 16.20 -6.20 -6.54
CA PRO A 68 17.53 -5.58 -6.62
C PRO A 68 18.51 -6.08 -5.56
N ILE A 69 18.04 -6.65 -4.44
CA ILE A 69 18.89 -7.17 -3.35
C ILE A 69 19.06 -8.69 -3.47
N PHE A 70 18.01 -9.41 -3.87
CA PHE A 70 18.02 -10.87 -3.99
C PHE A 70 17.61 -11.34 -5.39
N PRO A 71 18.56 -11.50 -6.33
CA PRO A 71 18.26 -11.86 -7.72
C PRO A 71 17.53 -13.19 -7.92
N SER A 72 17.48 -14.05 -6.89
CA SER A 72 16.72 -15.29 -6.86
C SER A 72 15.20 -15.08 -6.81
N ASN A 73 14.75 -13.94 -6.27
CA ASN A 73 13.34 -13.61 -6.13
C ASN A 73 12.89 -12.86 -7.39
N LYS A 74 12.05 -13.51 -8.19
CA LYS A 74 11.57 -12.96 -9.46
C LYS A 74 10.05 -12.90 -9.50
N LEU A 75 9.53 -11.80 -10.00
CA LEU A 75 8.11 -11.65 -10.33
C LEU A 75 7.82 -12.52 -11.57
N THR A 76 6.78 -13.35 -11.50
CA THR A 76 6.34 -14.26 -12.58
C THR A 76 5.18 -13.71 -13.39
N GLY A 77 4.66 -12.52 -13.04
CA GLY A 77 3.63 -11.82 -13.80
C GLY A 77 4.10 -11.51 -15.22
N THR A 78 3.32 -11.94 -16.21
CA THR A 78 3.58 -11.72 -17.63
C THR A 78 2.95 -10.44 -18.16
N ASP A 79 1.91 -9.94 -17.47
CA ASP A 79 1.13 -8.78 -17.89
C ASP A 79 1.36 -7.57 -16.98
N VAL A 80 1.50 -6.40 -17.59
CA VAL A 80 1.66 -5.12 -16.88
C VAL A 80 0.43 -4.87 -16.01
N GLY A 81 0.67 -4.53 -14.74
CA GLY A 81 -0.39 -4.26 -13.76
C GLY A 81 -0.90 -5.48 -12.99
N TYR A 82 -0.48 -6.69 -13.37
CA TYR A 82 -0.73 -7.92 -12.64
C TYR A 82 0.60 -8.61 -12.31
N SER A 83 1.27 -8.09 -11.28
CA SER A 83 2.50 -8.69 -10.78
C SER A 83 2.18 -9.96 -9.98
N SER A 84 2.05 -11.10 -10.65
CA SER A 84 1.95 -12.39 -9.97
C SER A 84 3.33 -12.76 -9.37
N PHE A 85 3.42 -12.77 -8.04
CA PHE A 85 4.58 -13.22 -7.25
C PHE A 85 4.12 -13.49 -5.82
N LEU A 86 4.78 -14.40 -5.10
CA LEU A 86 4.51 -14.78 -3.69
C LEU A 86 4.21 -13.62 -2.71
N LEU A 87 4.72 -12.40 -2.95
CA LEU A 87 4.42 -11.22 -2.10
C LEU A 87 3.09 -10.51 -2.44
N HIS A 88 2.65 -10.55 -3.70
CA HIS A 88 1.40 -9.92 -4.16
C HIS A 88 0.27 -10.95 -4.35
N ASP A 89 0.64 -12.22 -4.50
CA ASP A 89 -0.25 -13.38 -4.55
C ASP A 89 0.41 -14.56 -3.83
N PRO A 90 0.21 -14.72 -2.52
CA PRO A 90 0.77 -15.82 -1.73
C PRO A 90 -0.01 -17.13 -1.90
N SER A 91 -1.09 -17.15 -2.68
CA SER A 91 -1.97 -18.30 -2.87
C SER A 91 -1.60 -19.20 -4.06
N ILE A 92 -0.49 -18.91 -4.74
CA ILE A 92 0.13 -19.74 -5.77
C ILE A 92 1.45 -20.34 -5.29
#